data_AF-A0A328DJK7-F1
#
_entry.id   AF-A0A328DJK7-F1
#
_cell.length_a   1.000
_cell.length_b   1.000
_cell.length_c   1.000
_cell.angle_alpha   90.00
_cell.angle_beta   90.00
_cell.angle_gamma   90.00
#
_symmetry.space_group_name_H-M   'P 1'
#
loop_
_entity.id
_entity.type
_entity.pdbx_description
1 polymer ?
#
loop_
_entity_poly.entity_id
_entity_poly.type
_entity_poly.pdbx_seq_one_letter_code
_entity_poly.pdbx_strand_id
1 'polypeptide(L)'
;MANTNLPRRIIKETQRLLSEPAPGISASPSEDNMRYFNVMILGPTQSPYEGGVFKLELFLPEEYPMAAPKVRFLTKIYHPNIDKLGRICLDILKDKWSPALQIRTVLLSIQALLSAPNPDDPLSENIAKHWKTNEAEAVETGCFAALIMCDKLESSTSITLSYVTIMVFDFFYFFICSKGMESPVC
;
A
#
# COMPACT_ATOMS: atom_id res chain seq x y z
N MET A 1 -9.32 30.16 1.40
CA MET A 1 -9.64 28.77 1.02
C MET A 1 -9.60 28.71 -0.49
N ALA A 2 -8.61 28.06 -1.09
CA ALA A 2 -8.42 28.08 -2.53
C ALA A 2 -9.57 27.33 -3.21
N ASN A 3 -10.62 28.07 -3.58
CA ASN A 3 -11.71 27.58 -4.40
C ASN A 3 -11.22 27.57 -5.86
N THR A 4 -10.25 26.69 -6.16
CA THR A 4 -9.91 26.35 -7.54
C THR A 4 -11.00 25.43 -8.05
N ASN A 5 -11.68 25.86 -9.12
CA ASN A 5 -12.75 25.11 -9.74
C ASN A 5 -12.20 23.75 -10.22
N LEU A 6 -12.40 22.70 -9.42
CA LEU A 6 -11.84 21.39 -9.68
C LEU A 6 -12.38 20.84 -11.01
N PRO A 7 -11.53 20.25 -11.87
CA PRO A 7 -12.01 19.60 -13.08
C PRO A 7 -13.13 18.60 -12.77
N ARG A 8 -14.20 18.62 -13.59
CA ARG A 8 -15.36 17.71 -13.44
C ARG A 8 -14.95 16.24 -13.33
N ARG A 9 -13.85 15.86 -13.98
CA ARG A 9 -13.28 14.50 -13.94
C ARG A 9 -12.92 14.10 -12.51
N ILE A 10 -12.18 14.94 -11.78
CA ILE A 10 -11.75 14.68 -10.41
C ILE A 10 -12.97 14.55 -9.50
N ILE A 11 -13.92 15.48 -9.58
CA ILE A 11 -15.15 15.47 -8.77
C ILE A 11 -15.91 14.15 -8.96
N LYS A 12 -16.13 13.73 -10.21
CA LYS A 12 -16.86 12.49 -10.52
C LYS A 12 -16.12 11.24 -10.05
N GLU A 13 -14.80 11.19 -10.20
CA GLU A 13 -14.01 10.06 -9.72
C GLU A 13 -13.99 9.98 -8.19
N THR A 14 -13.83 11.12 -7.49
CA THR A 14 -13.93 11.18 -6.04
C THR A 14 -15.28 10.69 -5.54
N GLN A 15 -16.38 11.14 -6.16
CA GLN A 15 -17.72 10.67 -5.81
C GLN A 15 -17.85 9.16 -5.98
N ARG A 16 -17.36 8.60 -7.09
CA ARG A 16 -17.38 7.15 -7.33
C ARG A 16 -16.53 6.37 -6.33
N LEU A 17 -15.34 6.86 -5.97
CA LEU A 17 -14.49 6.22 -4.96
C LEU A 17 -15.19 6.14 -3.60
N LEU A 18 -15.96 7.18 -3.24
CA LEU A 18 -16.68 7.23 -1.98
C LEU A 18 -17.98 6.41 -2.00
N SER A 19 -18.72 6.40 -3.12
CA SER A 19 -19.97 5.64 -3.24
C SER A 19 -19.77 4.16 -3.51
N GLU A 20 -18.68 3.80 -4.20
CA GLU A 20 -18.36 2.44 -4.64
C GLU A 20 -16.89 2.09 -4.30
N PRO A 21 -16.54 1.99 -3.00
CA PRO A 21 -15.19 1.64 -2.60
C PRO A 21 -14.82 0.24 -3.11
N ALA A 22 -13.58 0.08 -3.57
CA ALA A 22 -13.07 -1.23 -3.96
C ALA A 22 -12.75 -2.07 -2.70
N PRO A 23 -12.96 -3.40 -2.73
CA PRO A 23 -12.65 -4.26 -1.59
C PRO A 23 -11.21 -4.10 -1.11
N GLY A 24 -11.04 -3.82 0.17
CA GLY A 24 -9.72 -3.60 0.78
C GLY A 24 -9.01 -2.33 0.32
N ILE A 25 -9.69 -1.38 -0.31
CA ILE A 25 -9.12 -0.09 -0.71
C ILE A 25 -10.01 1.04 -0.20
N SER A 26 -9.42 1.99 0.52
CA SER A 26 -10.04 3.26 0.82
C SER A 26 -9.21 4.41 0.25
N ALA A 27 -9.87 5.40 -0.32
CA ALA A 27 -9.23 6.57 -0.90
C ALA A 27 -10.12 7.79 -0.69
N SER A 28 -9.63 8.75 0.09
CA SER A 28 -10.34 9.98 0.42
C SER A 28 -9.49 11.20 0.10
N PRO A 29 -10.06 12.26 -0.50
CA PRO A 29 -9.32 13.49 -0.73
C PRO A 29 -8.90 14.13 0.61
N SER A 30 -7.78 14.84 0.63
CA SER A 30 -7.37 15.67 1.75
C SER A 30 -8.29 16.88 1.88
N GLU A 31 -8.59 17.29 3.12
CA GLU A 31 -9.43 18.46 3.42
C GLU A 31 -8.84 19.76 2.86
N ASP A 32 -7.51 19.87 2.86
CA ASP A 32 -6.79 21.07 2.41
C ASP A 32 -6.64 21.14 0.89
N ASN A 33 -6.61 19.99 0.21
CA ASN A 33 -6.38 19.91 -1.21
C ASN A 33 -7.02 18.67 -1.83
N MET A 34 -8.10 18.89 -2.57
CA MET A 34 -8.89 17.87 -3.26
C MET A 34 -8.15 17.15 -4.40
N ARG A 35 -6.92 17.54 -4.74
CA ARG A 35 -6.02 16.81 -5.65
C ARG A 35 -5.11 15.83 -4.92
N TYR A 36 -4.97 15.94 -3.61
CA TYR A 36 -4.27 14.97 -2.77
C TYR A 36 -5.27 13.98 -2.17
N PHE A 37 -4.90 12.71 -2.15
CA PHE A 37 -5.71 11.63 -1.60
C PHE A 37 -4.89 10.84 -0.59
N ASN A 38 -5.48 10.62 0.57
CA ASN A 38 -5.02 9.65 1.54
C ASN A 38 -5.61 8.29 1.14
N VAL A 39 -4.74 7.33 0.89
CA VAL A 39 -5.13 6.00 0.39
C VAL A 39 -4.68 4.95 1.39
N MET A 40 -5.53 3.96 1.62
CA MET A 40 -5.22 2.76 2.39
C MET A 40 -5.53 1.54 1.52
N ILE A 41 -4.58 0.61 1.44
CA ILE A 41 -4.74 -0.67 0.76
C ILE A 41 -4.48 -1.77 1.77
N LEU A 42 -5.46 -2.67 1.94
CA LEU A 42 -5.30 -3.92 2.66
C LEU A 42 -4.49 -4.89 1.79
N GLY A 43 -3.55 -5.57 2.42
CA GLY A 43 -2.80 -6.65 1.81
C GLY A 43 -3.73 -7.73 1.23
N PRO A 44 -3.56 -8.12 -0.03
CA PRO A 44 -4.39 -9.14 -0.66
C PRO A 44 -4.28 -10.48 0.07
N THR A 45 -5.39 -11.23 0.11
CA THR A 45 -5.39 -12.62 0.59
C THR A 45 -4.52 -13.49 -0.31
N GLN A 46 -3.90 -14.52 0.26
CA GLN A 46 -2.99 -15.44 -0.44
C GLN A 46 -1.77 -14.73 -1.05
N SER A 47 -1.38 -13.60 -0.47
CA SER A 47 -0.17 -12.87 -0.82
C SER A 47 0.77 -12.78 0.38
N PRO A 48 2.07 -12.49 0.17
CA PRO A 48 3.00 -12.21 1.27
C PRO A 48 2.59 -11.02 2.13
N TYR A 49 1.57 -10.26 1.73
CA TYR A 49 1.19 -9.02 2.40
C TYR A 49 -0.14 -9.15 3.15
N GLU A 50 -0.75 -10.34 3.15
CA GLU A 50 -2.03 -10.61 3.83
C GLU A 50 -2.01 -10.14 5.29
N GLY A 51 -3.08 -9.48 5.72
CA GLY A 51 -3.19 -8.87 7.05
C GLY A 51 -2.46 -7.53 7.22
N GLY A 52 -1.60 -7.13 6.28
CA GLY A 52 -0.94 -5.83 6.28
C GLY A 52 -1.87 -4.67 5.88
N VAL A 53 -1.61 -3.48 6.42
CA VAL A 53 -2.31 -2.24 6.06
C VAL A 53 -1.31 -1.21 5.53
N PHE A 54 -1.44 -0.86 4.25
CA PHE A 54 -0.50 0.02 3.56
C PHE A 54 -1.12 1.39 3.32
N LYS A 55 -0.51 2.43 3.88
CA LYS A 55 -0.85 3.83 3.61
C LYS A 55 -0.07 4.30 2.39
N LEU A 56 -0.79 4.92 1.47
CA LEU A 56 -0.24 5.55 0.27
C LEU A 56 -0.74 6.99 0.21
N GLU A 57 0.04 7.84 -0.44
CA GLU A 57 -0.46 9.12 -0.93
C GLU A 57 -0.62 9.06 -2.45
N LEU A 58 -1.66 9.73 -2.93
CA LEU A 58 -1.90 9.91 -4.36
C LEU A 58 -2.13 11.39 -4.64
N PHE A 59 -1.45 11.92 -5.65
CA PHE A 59 -1.56 13.29 -6.10
C PHE A 59 -1.96 13.37 -7.57
N LEU A 60 -2.97 14.19 -7.85
CA LEU A 60 -3.44 14.49 -9.20
C LEU A 60 -2.78 15.79 -9.71
N PRO A 61 -1.82 15.71 -10.65
CA PRO A 61 -1.16 16.89 -11.20
C PRO A 61 -2.15 17.79 -11.96
N GLU A 62 -1.72 19.01 -12.30
CA GLU A 62 -2.58 19.99 -12.96
C GLU A 62 -3.09 19.48 -14.31
N GLU A 63 -2.25 18.73 -15.03
CA GLU A 63 -2.51 18.13 -16.33
C GLU A 63 -3.37 16.87 -16.25
N TYR A 64 -3.76 16.40 -15.07
CA TYR A 64 -4.63 15.22 -14.93
C TYR A 64 -5.99 15.46 -15.62
N PRO A 65 -6.48 14.55 -16.49
CA PRO A 65 -6.03 13.15 -16.67
C PRO A 65 -5.04 12.91 -17.82
N MET A 66 -4.53 13.96 -18.48
CA MET A 66 -3.53 13.82 -19.55
C MET A 66 -2.18 13.34 -19.01
N ALA A 67 -1.83 13.75 -17.79
CA ALA A 67 -0.74 13.15 -17.03
C ALA A 67 -1.25 12.13 -15.99
N ALA A 68 -0.45 11.10 -15.72
CA ALA A 68 -0.72 10.08 -14.72
C ALA A 68 -0.77 10.66 -13.29
N PRO A 69 -1.55 10.05 -12.38
CA PRO A 69 -1.45 10.38 -10.96
C PRO A 69 -0.07 9.99 -10.42
N LYS A 70 0.45 10.78 -9.47
CA LYS A 70 1.66 10.42 -8.73
C LYS A 70 1.24 9.64 -7.49
N VAL A 71 1.78 8.44 -7.31
CA VAL A 71 1.44 7.57 -6.18
C VAL A 71 2.72 7.09 -5.50
N ARG A 72 2.74 7.10 -4.17
CA ARG A 72 3.82 6.48 -3.40
C ARG A 72 3.32 5.85 -2.11
N PHE A 73 4.02 4.82 -1.66
CA PHE A 73 3.84 4.23 -0.34
C PHE A 73 4.40 5.15 0.75
N LEU A 74 3.60 5.35 1.79
CA LEU A 74 4.01 5.94 3.05
C LEU A 74 4.45 4.86 4.04
N THR A 75 3.74 3.72 4.05
CA THR A 75 4.15 2.53 4.78
C THR A 75 5.34 1.88 4.10
N LYS A 76 6.44 1.65 4.84
CA LYS A 76 7.59 0.91 4.31
C LYS A 76 7.19 -0.53 4.01
N ILE A 77 7.62 -1.05 2.86
CA ILE A 77 7.25 -2.39 2.39
C ILE A 77 8.46 -3.11 1.81
N TYR A 78 8.54 -4.41 2.04
CA TYR A 78 9.49 -5.31 1.40
C TYR A 78 8.90 -5.84 0.09
N HIS A 79 9.22 -5.21 -1.04
CA HIS A 79 8.64 -5.57 -2.34
C HIS A 79 9.62 -5.30 -3.49
N PRO A 80 9.74 -6.18 -4.50
CA PRO A 80 10.71 -6.00 -5.61
C PRO A 80 10.44 -4.76 -6.45
N ASN A 81 9.16 -4.43 -6.71
CA ASN A 81 8.74 -3.28 -7.51
C ASN A 81 8.49 -1.98 -6.71
N ILE A 82 8.84 -1.94 -5.42
CA ILE A 82 8.70 -0.74 -4.57
C ILE A 82 10.04 -0.45 -3.91
N ASP A 83 10.46 0.81 -3.94
CA ASP A 83 11.74 1.21 -3.35
C ASP A 83 11.61 1.73 -1.90
N LYS A 84 12.75 2.08 -1.29
CA LYS A 84 12.82 2.59 0.09
C LYS A 84 12.12 3.94 0.29
N LEU A 85 11.87 4.69 -0.78
CA LEU A 85 11.14 5.96 -0.78
C LEU A 85 9.64 5.77 -1.06
N GLY A 86 9.20 4.53 -1.28
CA GLY A 86 7.82 4.17 -1.60
C GLY A 86 7.44 4.39 -3.05
N ARG A 87 8.39 4.64 -3.95
CA ARG A 87 8.13 4.76 -5.39
C ARG A 87 7.79 3.40 -5.97
N ILE A 88 6.83 3.37 -6.90
CA ILE A 88 6.27 2.15 -7.48
C ILE A 88 6.72 2.04 -8.94
N CYS A 89 7.21 0.88 -9.37
CA CYS A 89 7.34 0.58 -10.79
C CYS A 89 6.07 -0.14 -11.24
N LEU A 90 5.21 0.62 -11.92
CA LEU A 90 3.99 0.14 -12.53
C LEU A 90 3.82 0.90 -13.85
N ASP A 91 3.69 0.16 -14.95
CA ASP A 91 3.66 0.69 -16.31
C ASP A 91 2.50 1.67 -16.56
N ILE A 92 1.33 1.43 -15.95
CA ILE A 92 0.18 2.34 -16.04
C ILE A 92 0.41 3.69 -15.34
N LEU A 93 1.45 3.83 -14.51
CA LEU A 93 1.88 5.12 -13.94
C LEU A 93 2.93 5.82 -14.81
N LYS A 94 3.33 5.21 -15.93
CA LYS A 94 4.39 5.66 -16.84
C LYS A 94 3.87 5.66 -18.28
N ASP A 95 4.42 4.81 -19.13
CA ASP A 95 4.24 4.76 -20.58
C ASP A 95 2.89 4.14 -20.99
N LYS A 96 2.28 3.31 -20.14
CA LYS A 96 0.94 2.75 -20.39
C LYS A 96 -0.19 3.55 -19.75
N TRP A 97 0.09 4.74 -19.21
CA TRP A 97 -0.95 5.64 -18.76
C TRP A 97 -1.83 6.07 -19.94
N SER A 98 -3.14 6.11 -19.70
CA SER A 98 -4.11 6.66 -20.64
C SER A 98 -5.15 7.47 -19.87
N PRO A 99 -5.62 8.62 -20.38
CA PRO A 99 -6.70 9.39 -19.76
C PRO A 99 -8.03 8.62 -19.58
N ALA A 100 -8.17 7.47 -20.25
CA ALA A 100 -9.28 6.55 -20.04
C ALA A 100 -9.22 5.84 -18.68
N LEU A 101 -8.01 5.62 -18.13
CA LEU A 101 -7.82 5.01 -16.82
C LEU A 101 -8.32 5.95 -15.70
N GLN A 102 -8.82 5.34 -14.64
CA GLN A 102 -9.38 6.02 -13.47
C GLN A 102 -8.50 5.76 -12.25
N ILE A 103 -8.59 6.62 -11.24
CA ILE A 103 -7.95 6.47 -9.92
C ILE A 103 -8.25 5.08 -9.37
N ARG A 104 -9.51 4.64 -9.43
CA ARG A 104 -9.92 3.29 -8.99
C ARG A 104 -9.12 2.18 -9.68
N THR A 105 -8.92 2.29 -11.00
CA THR A 105 -8.14 1.30 -11.78
C THR A 105 -6.68 1.31 -11.34
N VAL A 106 -6.10 2.49 -11.12
CA VAL A 106 -4.73 2.62 -10.62
C VAL A 106 -4.56 1.92 -9.26
N LEU A 107 -5.47 2.17 -8.33
CA LEU A 107 -5.41 1.56 -6.99
C LEU A 107 -5.59 0.04 -7.03
N LEU A 108 -6.49 -0.46 -7.88
CA LEU A 108 -6.66 -1.90 -8.10
C LEU A 108 -5.40 -2.54 -8.72
N SER A 109 -4.75 -1.88 -9.68
CA SER A 109 -3.49 -2.38 -10.24
C SER A 109 -2.36 -2.40 -9.22
N ILE A 110 -2.31 -1.46 -8.28
CA ILE A 110 -1.35 -1.49 -7.17
C ILE A 110 -1.66 -2.66 -6.22
N GLN A 111 -2.93 -2.90 -5.88
CA GLN A 111 -3.32 -4.06 -5.08
C GLN A 111 -3.00 -5.39 -5.79
N ALA A 112 -3.19 -5.46 -7.11
CA ALA A 112 -2.80 -6.61 -7.92
C ALA A 112 -1.28 -6.81 -7.94
N LEU A 113 -0.49 -5.74 -7.99
CA LEU A 113 0.97 -5.80 -7.91
C LEU A 113 1.44 -6.44 -6.58
N LEU A 114 0.77 -6.13 -5.47
CA LEU A 114 1.05 -6.78 -4.18
C LEU A 114 0.74 -8.29 -4.23
N SER A 115 -0.26 -8.71 -4.99
CA SER A 115 -0.62 -10.13 -5.12
C SER A 115 0.38 -10.91 -5.98
N ALA A 116 0.98 -10.25 -6.97
CA ALA A 116 1.91 -10.85 -7.91
C ALA A 116 3.16 -9.97 -8.10
N PRO A 117 4.12 -10.00 -7.15
CA PRO A 117 5.37 -9.28 -7.26
C PRO A 117 6.14 -9.71 -8.51
N ASN A 118 6.77 -8.75 -9.21
CA ASN A 118 7.51 -9.02 -10.44
C ASN A 118 9.02 -8.77 -10.23
N PRO A 119 9.83 -9.81 -9.96
CA PRO A 119 11.27 -9.64 -9.75
C PRO A 119 12.07 -9.44 -11.06
N ASP A 120 11.44 -9.50 -12.24
CA ASP A 120 12.10 -9.28 -13.53
C ASP A 120 12.19 -7.80 -13.94
N ASP A 121 11.34 -6.94 -13.37
CA ASP A 121 11.40 -5.48 -13.53
C ASP A 121 11.47 -4.76 -12.17
N PRO A 122 12.58 -4.89 -11.42
CA PRO A 122 12.64 -4.44 -10.05
C PRO A 122 13.04 -2.97 -9.90
N LEU A 123 12.52 -2.32 -8.85
CA LEU A 123 13.12 -1.10 -8.31
C LEU A 123 14.14 -1.38 -7.21
N SER A 124 13.98 -2.51 -6.52
CA SER A 124 14.83 -2.94 -5.42
C SER A 124 15.61 -4.18 -5.84
N GLU A 125 16.78 -3.99 -6.47
CA GLU A 125 17.62 -5.09 -6.99
C GLU A 125 17.94 -6.16 -5.95
N ASN A 126 18.27 -5.75 -4.72
CA ASN A 126 18.57 -6.68 -3.62
C ASN A 126 17.36 -7.55 -3.26
N ILE A 127 16.16 -6.96 -3.24
CA ILE A 127 14.92 -7.67 -2.95
C ILE A 127 14.64 -8.64 -4.10
N ALA A 128 14.69 -8.16 -5.35
CA ALA A 128 14.47 -8.99 -6.52
C ALA A 128 15.43 -10.17 -6.61
N LYS A 129 16.71 -9.97 -6.27
CA LYS A 129 17.70 -11.05 -6.19
C LYS A 129 17.31 -12.07 -5.12
N HIS A 130 16.83 -11.63 -3.95
CA HIS A 130 16.34 -12.53 -2.91
C HIS A 130 15.14 -13.35 -3.39
N TRP A 131 14.13 -12.71 -3.98
CA TRP A 131 12.98 -13.36 -4.60
C TRP A 131 13.37 -14.41 -5.64
N LYS A 132 14.37 -14.12 -6.47
CA LYS A 132 14.89 -15.06 -7.49
C LYS A 132 15.70 -16.21 -6.91
N THR A 133 16.38 -16.00 -5.78
CA THR A 133 17.26 -17.00 -5.17
C THR A 133 16.49 -17.94 -4.25
N ASN A 134 15.59 -17.40 -3.44
CA ASN A 134 14.78 -18.14 -2.48
C ASN A 134 13.42 -17.46 -2.31
N GLU A 135 12.47 -17.83 -3.18
CA GLU A 135 11.13 -17.25 -3.18
C GLU A 135 10.39 -17.51 -1.86
N ALA A 136 10.51 -18.72 -1.29
CA ALA A 136 9.81 -19.08 -0.05
C ALA A 136 10.23 -18.19 1.13
N GLU A 137 11.54 -17.97 1.30
CA GLU A 137 12.08 -17.09 2.34
C GLU A 137 11.75 -15.61 2.07
N ALA A 138 11.73 -15.20 0.80
CA ALA A 138 11.34 -13.84 0.42
C ALA A 138 9.86 -13.57 0.74
N VAL A 139 8.97 -14.55 0.51
CA VAL A 139 7.55 -14.50 0.88
C VAL A 139 7.39 -14.41 2.39
N GLU A 140 8.10 -15.24 3.16
CA GLU A 140 8.08 -15.20 4.63
C GLU A 140 8.57 -13.84 5.18
N THR A 141 9.66 -13.32 4.61
CA THR A 141 10.19 -12.00 4.94
C THR A 141 9.17 -10.89 4.64
N GLY A 142 8.47 -10.99 3.51
CA GLY A 142 7.40 -10.07 3.13
C GLY A 142 6.25 -10.08 4.14
N CYS A 143 5.82 -11.27 4.55
CA CYS A 143 4.76 -11.48 5.55
C CYS A 143 5.12 -10.86 6.89
N PHE A 144 6.31 -11.17 7.39
CA PHE A 144 6.78 -10.63 8.66
C PHE A 144 6.90 -9.10 8.62
N ALA A 145 7.44 -8.54 7.53
CA ALA A 145 7.56 -7.09 7.35
C ALA A 145 6.21 -6.38 7.26
N ALA A 146 5.21 -7.00 6.60
CA ALA A 146 3.86 -6.45 6.47
C ALA A 146 3.17 -6.31 7.83
N LEU A 147 3.29 -7.33 8.69
CA LEU A 147 2.67 -7.35 10.03
C LEU A 147 3.31 -6.34 10.99
N ILE A 148 4.65 -6.31 11.08
CA ILE A 148 5.36 -5.36 11.97
C ILE A 148 5.04 -3.90 11.64
N MET A 149 4.93 -3.59 10.35
CA MET A 149 4.67 -2.21 9.92
C MET A 149 3.21 -1.80 10.18
N CYS A 150 2.28 -2.77 10.30
CA CYS A 150 0.91 -2.53 10.72
C CYS A 150 0.88 -2.05 12.19
N ASP A 151 1.59 -2.74 13.09
CA ASP A 151 1.61 -2.42 14.53
C ASP A 151 2.19 -1.04 14.85
N LYS A 152 3.21 -0.61 14.09
CA LYS A 152 3.82 0.71 14.30
C LYS A 152 2.89 1.86 13.91
N LEU A 153 1.93 1.66 13.00
CA LEU A 153 1.04 2.71 12.54
C LEU A 153 -0.05 3.06 13.57
N GLU A 154 -0.50 2.10 14.38
CA GLU A 154 -1.51 2.33 15.42
C GLU A 154 -0.96 3.11 16.62
N SER A 155 0.33 2.96 16.94
CA SER A 155 0.98 3.68 18.04
C SER A 155 1.13 5.20 17.84
N SER A 156 0.82 5.72 16.65
CA SER A 156 0.93 7.16 16.34
C SER A 156 -0.36 7.95 16.55
N THR A 157 -1.49 7.27 16.78
CA THR A 157 -2.76 7.89 17.16
C THR A 157 -3.02 7.62 18.63
N SER A 158 -2.74 8.61 19.48
CA SER A 158 -3.17 8.63 20.87
C SER A 158 -4.68 8.42 20.96
N ILE A 159 -5.16 7.25 21.39
CA ILE A 159 -6.40 7.00 22.16
C ILE A 159 -6.37 5.57 22.72
N THR A 160 -6.22 5.51 24.06
CA THR A 160 -6.61 4.45 25.02
C THR A 160 -6.42 2.97 24.64
N LEU A 161 -5.34 2.39 25.18
CA LEU A 161 -5.25 0.97 25.53
C LEU A 161 -6.44 0.55 26.39
N SER A 162 -7.17 -0.47 25.96
CA SER A 162 -7.45 -1.66 26.77
C SER A 162 -8.07 -2.76 25.89
N TYR A 163 -7.65 -3.99 26.12
CA TYR A 163 -8.13 -5.26 25.53
C TYR A 163 -7.60 -5.72 24.17
N VAL A 164 -7.36 -4.88 23.16
CA VAL A 164 -6.93 -5.41 21.84
C VAL A 164 -5.44 -5.78 21.80
N THR A 165 -4.58 -5.02 22.48
CA THR A 165 -3.13 -5.27 22.52
C THR A 165 -2.76 -6.61 23.17
N ILE A 166 -3.59 -7.12 24.09
CA ILE A 166 -3.32 -8.38 24.81
C ILE A 166 -3.61 -9.59 23.91
N MET A 167 -4.68 -9.55 23.11
CA MET A 167 -5.02 -10.65 22.19
C MET A 167 -3.98 -10.81 21.07
N VAL A 168 -3.39 -9.72 20.58
CA VAL A 168 -2.42 -9.76 19.48
C VAL A 168 -1.02 -10.14 19.97
N PHE A 169 -0.62 -9.72 21.17
CA PHE A 169 0.63 -10.19 21.78
C PHE A 169 0.60 -11.69 22.06
N ASP A 170 -0.53 -12.23 22.53
CA ASP A 170 -0.66 -13.67 22.76
C ASP A 170 -0.66 -14.48 21.45
N PHE A 171 -1.26 -13.96 20.37
CA PHE A 171 -1.19 -14.63 19.06
C PHE A 171 0.19 -14.54 18.42
N PHE A 172 0.90 -13.43 18.59
CA PHE A 172 2.27 -13.24 18.10
C PHE A 172 3.25 -14.15 18.85
N TYR A 173 3.12 -14.26 20.17
CA TYR A 173 3.92 -15.19 20.97
C TYR A 173 3.57 -16.64 20.68
N PHE A 174 2.28 -16.97 20.49
CA PHE A 174 1.85 -18.31 20.12
C PHE A 174 2.32 -18.71 18.71
N PHE A 175 2.31 -17.79 17.75
CA PHE A 175 2.78 -18.06 16.38
C PHE A 175 4.30 -18.25 16.32
N ILE A 176 5.07 -17.43 17.04
CA ILE A 176 6.53 -17.61 17.18
C ILE A 176 6.85 -18.91 17.93
N CYS A 177 6.16 -19.20 19.03
CA CYS A 177 6.40 -20.38 19.87
C CYS A 177 5.93 -21.70 19.21
N SER A 178 4.88 -21.67 18.38
CA SER A 178 4.42 -22.84 17.61
C SER A 178 5.32 -23.19 16.41
N LYS A 179 6.18 -22.26 15.97
CA LYS A 179 7.09 -22.43 14.81
C LYS A 179 8.56 -22.62 15.21
N GLY A 180 8.88 -22.62 16.50
CA GLY A 180 10.23 -22.90 17.00
C GLY A 180 11.27 -21.83 16.61
N MET A 181 10.85 -20.60 16.31
CA MET A 181 11.77 -19.52 15.98
C MET A 181 12.19 -18.79 17.27
N GLU A 182 13.49 -18.68 17.50
CA GLU A 182 14.03 -17.92 18.64
C GLU A 182 13.62 -16.44 18.52
N SER A 183 13.08 -15.90 19.61
CA SER A 183 12.70 -14.49 19.70
C SER A 183 13.90 -13.59 19.40
N PRO A 184 13.77 -12.53 18.59
CA PRO A 184 14.77 -11.50 18.55
C PRO A 184 14.72 -10.76 19.89
N VAL A 185 15.75 -11.01 20.71
CA VAL A 185 15.98 -10.33 21.98
C VAL A 185 15.93 -8.81 21.75
N CYS A 186 15.08 -8.13 22.53
CA CYS A 186 14.93 -6.67 22.53
C CYS A 186 16.21 -5.92 22.87
#